data_AF-A0AAV1SJ85-F1
#
_entry.id   AF-A0AAV1SJ85-F1
#
_cell.length_a   1.000
_cell.length_b   1.000
_cell.length_c   1.000
_cell.angle_alpha   90.00
_cell.angle_beta   90.00
_cell.angle_gamma   90.00
#
_symmetry.space_group_name_H-M   'P 1'
#
loop_
_entity.id
_entity.type
_entity.pdbx_description
1 polymer ?
#
loop_
_entity_poly.entity_id
_entity_poly.type
_entity_poly.pdbx_seq_one_letter_code
_entity_poly.pdbx_strand_id
1 'polypeptide(L)'
;MQSFFLCSHETSNNFILKPNTNLISIHPARIRPHLLASTPLKSQLQSSPQTPESKSIWPLILKPKIGRKPATQLHCGISSNDLSTHNERGLREWVEVVSEAISTAFPIWVSLGCLWGLLRPSSFNWVTPQWSIVGLTITMLGMGMTLTLDDLSNAFAMPKEVLSGFVLQYSVMPLSGFLVSKLLNLPSYYAAGLILVGCCPGGTASNIVTYIARGNVALSVLMTAVSTFASVVMTPFLTAKLAGQYVAVDAAGLLASTMQVVLLPVLAGAFLNQYFQSLVKIVSPFMPPIAVGTVAVLCGYAIAQSSSAILMSGRQVVLASSLLHASGFFFGYSLSRMLGLDVVSSRTISIEVGMQGELNDASHLEVDSYYAFPFLIKISDSAFLFTFQNSMLGIVLAAQHFGNPLTAVPCAISSVCHSIFGSALAGIWRCGLPAQNED
;
A
#
# COMPACT_ATOMS: atom_id res chain seq x y z
N MET A 1 43.78 -14.02 24.99
CA MET A 1 43.43 -13.21 26.17
C MET A 1 41.91 -13.10 26.16
N GLN A 2 41.16 -13.84 27.00
CA GLN A 2 40.95 -13.65 28.45
C GLN A 2 40.31 -12.28 28.77
N SER A 3 39.25 -12.11 29.58
CA SER A 3 38.34 -12.99 30.37
C SER A 3 37.14 -12.12 30.89
N PHE A 4 35.99 -12.55 31.45
CA PHE A 4 35.30 -13.84 31.75
C PHE A 4 33.78 -13.53 31.97
N PHE A 5 32.80 -14.32 31.49
CA PHE A 5 32.06 -15.44 32.13
C PHE A 5 30.87 -15.12 33.10
N LEU A 6 29.68 -15.64 32.72
CA LEU A 6 28.58 -16.29 33.49
C LEU A 6 27.67 -15.63 34.56
N CYS A 7 26.49 -16.28 34.64
CA CYS A 7 25.55 -16.51 35.76
C CYS A 7 24.47 -15.45 36.10
N SER A 8 23.25 -15.83 36.50
CA SER A 8 22.41 -17.03 36.22
C SER A 8 20.95 -16.75 36.66
N HIS A 9 20.03 -17.67 36.35
CA HIS A 9 18.65 -17.73 36.88
C HIS A 9 18.56 -17.63 38.42
N GLU A 10 17.52 -16.95 38.92
CA GLU A 10 16.62 -17.56 39.92
C GLU A 10 15.20 -16.98 39.90
N THR A 11 14.24 -17.76 40.38
CA THR A 11 12.79 -17.50 40.36
C THR A 11 12.22 -17.39 41.77
N SER A 12 11.00 -16.83 41.90
CA SER A 12 9.91 -17.25 42.82
C SER A 12 9.40 -16.21 43.84
N ASN A 13 8.14 -15.79 43.61
CA ASN A 13 7.03 -15.76 44.56
C ASN A 13 6.95 -14.85 45.81
N ASN A 14 5.89 -14.01 45.75
CA ASN A 14 4.79 -13.85 46.73
C ASN A 14 4.86 -12.85 47.90
N PHE A 15 3.64 -12.43 48.30
CA PHE A 15 3.20 -11.67 49.49
C PHE A 15 3.60 -10.17 49.59
N ILE A 16 2.82 -9.26 50.21
CA ILE A 16 1.34 -9.05 50.24
C ILE A 16 1.05 -7.61 50.77
N LEU A 17 -0.14 -7.07 50.48
CA LEU A 17 -0.88 -5.92 51.09
C LEU A 17 -0.20 -4.96 52.11
N LYS A 18 -0.21 -3.63 51.79
CA LYS A 18 -0.85 -2.44 52.47
C LYS A 18 -0.95 -2.35 54.02
N PRO A 19 -1.20 -1.16 54.66
CA PRO A 19 -1.41 0.23 54.16
C PRO A 19 -0.79 1.41 55.01
N ASN A 20 -1.05 2.66 54.56
CA ASN A 20 -1.26 3.91 55.33
C ASN A 20 -0.22 4.53 56.28
N THR A 21 0.07 5.81 56.07
CA THR A 21 -0.06 6.86 57.12
C THR A 21 -0.27 8.25 56.51
N ASN A 22 -0.88 9.17 57.26
CA ASN A 22 -1.38 10.48 56.82
C ASN A 22 -0.42 11.66 57.14
N LEU A 23 -0.84 12.86 56.73
CA LEU A 23 -0.73 14.14 57.46
C LEU A 23 0.60 14.94 57.38
N ILE A 24 0.60 16.06 56.62
CA ILE A 24 0.40 17.44 57.14
C ILE A 24 0.50 18.48 56.00
N SER A 25 -0.31 19.53 56.10
CA SER A 25 -0.32 20.71 55.21
C SER A 25 0.43 21.88 55.85
N ILE A 26 1.18 22.66 55.06
CA ILE A 26 1.58 24.04 55.41
C ILE A 26 1.40 24.94 54.19
N HIS A 27 0.74 26.07 54.41
CA HIS A 27 0.54 27.15 53.44
C HIS A 27 0.78 28.48 54.16
N PRO A 28 1.36 29.48 53.49
CA PRO A 28 0.80 30.82 53.64
C PRO A 28 0.67 31.57 52.29
N ALA A 29 -0.54 32.10 52.06
CA ALA A 29 -0.89 33.53 51.96
C ALA A 29 0.03 34.51 51.18
N ARG A 30 -0.46 35.63 50.59
CA ARG A 30 -1.80 36.15 50.19
C ARG A 30 -1.56 37.59 49.70
N ILE A 31 -1.92 37.97 48.47
CA ILE A 31 -2.31 39.37 48.11
C ILE A 31 -3.47 39.37 47.09
N ARG A 32 -4.41 40.29 47.29
CA ARG A 32 -5.61 40.71 46.51
C ARG A 32 -5.84 42.20 46.86
N PRO A 33 -6.82 42.97 46.30
CA PRO A 33 -7.84 42.67 45.27
C PRO A 33 -8.00 43.77 44.19
N HIS A 34 -9.00 43.63 43.29
CA HIS A 34 -10.12 44.56 43.03
C HIS A 34 -11.08 43.82 42.05
N LEU A 35 -12.34 43.51 42.42
CA LEU A 35 -13.61 44.27 42.25
C LEU A 35 -13.93 44.59 40.76
N LEU A 36 -15.11 44.37 40.18
CA LEU A 36 -16.49 43.99 40.62
C LEU A 36 -17.13 43.00 39.59
N ALA A 37 -17.94 42.00 39.98
CA ALA A 37 -19.42 41.97 40.09
C ALA A 37 -20.19 42.16 38.73
N SER A 38 -21.34 41.52 38.43
CA SER A 38 -22.30 40.76 39.26
C SER A 38 -23.26 39.84 38.47
N THR A 39 -23.35 38.55 38.87
CA THR A 39 -24.52 37.63 38.98
C THR A 39 -25.56 37.36 37.85
N PRO A 40 -26.25 36.18 37.86
CA PRO A 40 -27.16 35.71 36.81
C PRO A 40 -28.63 35.50 37.28
N LEU A 41 -29.39 34.69 36.52
CA LEU A 41 -30.56 33.85 36.94
C LEU A 41 -31.99 34.43 36.77
N LYS A 42 -32.82 33.82 35.89
CA LYS A 42 -34.05 33.04 36.23
C LYS A 42 -34.97 32.69 35.04
N SER A 43 -35.61 31.53 35.16
CA SER A 43 -36.73 31.03 34.36
C SER A 43 -38.10 31.50 34.87
N GLN A 44 -39.07 31.76 33.98
CA GLN A 44 -40.52 31.71 34.29
C GLN A 44 -41.40 31.39 33.07
N LEU A 45 -42.67 31.09 33.36
CA LEU A 45 -43.67 30.40 32.52
C LEU A 45 -44.60 31.32 31.69
N GLN A 46 -45.25 30.71 30.68
CA GLN A 46 -46.60 31.01 30.14
C GLN A 46 -46.97 32.43 29.66
N SER A 47 -47.31 32.57 28.37
CA SER A 47 -48.73 32.66 27.92
C SER A 47 -48.86 32.93 26.40
N SER A 48 -49.98 32.50 25.84
CA SER A 48 -50.52 32.84 24.49
C SER A 48 -51.74 33.74 24.75
N PRO A 49 -52.21 34.66 23.86
CA PRO A 49 -52.69 34.24 22.52
C PRO A 49 -52.77 35.28 21.35
N GLN A 50 -53.16 34.72 20.20
CA GLN A 50 -53.84 35.30 19.01
C GLN A 50 -53.02 35.90 17.84
N THR A 51 -53.40 35.41 16.65
CA THR A 51 -53.06 35.79 15.27
C THR A 51 -54.19 36.66 14.65
N PRO A 52 -54.03 37.30 13.47
CA PRO A 52 -54.16 36.66 12.14
C PRO A 52 -53.06 37.14 11.14
N GLU A 53 -52.85 36.65 9.91
CA GLU A 53 -53.77 36.29 8.82
C GLU A 53 -53.22 35.21 7.85
N SER A 54 -54.14 34.37 7.32
CA SER A 54 -54.39 34.05 5.89
C SER A 54 -53.22 33.65 4.94
N LYS A 55 -53.25 32.57 4.14
CA LYS A 55 -54.38 31.92 3.43
C LYS A 55 -54.27 30.38 3.31
N SER A 56 -55.43 29.78 3.04
CA SER A 56 -55.74 28.34 2.84
C SER A 56 -55.32 27.76 1.48
N ILE A 57 -55.12 26.43 1.38
CA ILE A 57 -55.86 25.51 0.48
C ILE A 57 -55.69 24.04 0.96
N TRP A 58 -56.80 23.29 0.99
CA TRP A 58 -57.02 21.85 1.30
C TRP A 58 -57.84 21.26 0.12
N PRO A 59 -58.01 19.91 -0.12
CA PRO A 59 -58.34 18.84 0.85
C PRO A 59 -57.50 17.53 0.69
N LEU A 60 -57.35 16.59 1.64
CA LEU A 60 -58.21 15.98 2.67
C LEU A 60 -59.15 14.88 2.12
N ILE A 61 -58.92 13.59 2.44
CA ILE A 61 -59.98 12.58 2.74
C ILE A 61 -59.46 11.25 3.35
N LEU A 62 -60.01 10.93 4.53
CA LEU A 62 -60.30 9.65 5.21
C LEU A 62 -59.26 8.51 5.43
N LYS A 63 -59.10 8.14 6.71
CA LYS A 63 -58.72 6.79 7.22
C LYS A 63 -59.96 6.06 7.77
N PRO A 64 -60.06 4.72 7.68
CA PRO A 64 -60.97 3.91 8.49
C PRO A 64 -60.29 3.15 9.66
N LYS A 65 -61.08 2.78 10.68
CA LYS A 65 -60.70 1.97 11.85
C LYS A 65 -61.03 0.48 11.64
N ILE A 66 -60.15 -0.43 12.07
CA ILE A 66 -60.39 -1.87 12.32
C ILE A 66 -59.44 -2.25 13.48
N GLY A 67 -59.70 -3.10 14.48
CA GLY A 67 -60.70 -4.17 14.71
C GLY A 67 -59.95 -5.47 15.08
N ARG A 68 -60.25 -6.13 16.22
CA ARG A 68 -59.41 -7.22 16.77
C ARG A 68 -59.92 -8.64 16.44
N LYS A 69 -59.03 -9.48 15.87
CA LYS A 69 -58.96 -10.97 15.98
C LYS A 69 -60.12 -11.79 15.35
N PRO A 70 -59.97 -13.13 15.10
CA PRO A 70 -58.89 -14.05 15.50
C PRO A 70 -58.15 -14.73 14.32
N ALA A 71 -57.31 -15.73 14.64
CA ALA A 71 -56.43 -16.44 13.71
C ALA A 71 -57.05 -17.72 13.13
N THR A 72 -56.61 -18.09 11.93
CA THR A 72 -56.69 -19.46 11.38
C THR A 72 -55.36 -19.79 10.73
N GLN A 73 -54.78 -20.96 11.05
CA GLN A 73 -53.52 -21.41 10.49
C GLN A 73 -53.68 -21.89 9.04
N LEU A 74 -52.62 -21.76 8.23
CA LEU A 74 -52.39 -22.68 7.12
C LEU A 74 -50.89 -22.87 6.83
N HIS A 75 -50.47 -24.12 6.96
CA HIS A 75 -49.29 -24.76 6.37
C HIS A 75 -47.90 -24.12 6.58
N CYS A 76 -47.14 -24.72 7.49
CA CYS A 76 -45.70 -24.56 7.57
C CYS A 76 -45.02 -25.29 6.40
N GLY A 77 -44.66 -24.56 5.34
CA GLY A 77 -43.71 -25.04 4.35
C GLY A 77 -42.29 -24.89 4.89
N ILE A 78 -41.60 -25.99 5.15
CA ILE A 78 -40.17 -25.97 5.50
C ILE A 78 -39.40 -25.52 4.25
N SER A 79 -38.99 -24.25 4.21
CA SER A 79 -38.09 -23.73 3.18
C SER A 79 -36.65 -23.89 3.65
N SER A 80 -36.01 -24.96 3.19
CA SER A 80 -34.63 -25.32 3.52
C SER A 80 -33.61 -24.41 2.82
N ASN A 81 -33.48 -23.14 3.25
CA ASN A 81 -32.57 -22.16 2.63
C ASN A 81 -31.58 -21.47 3.59
N ASP A 82 -31.61 -21.75 4.90
CA ASP A 82 -30.67 -21.14 5.86
C ASP A 82 -29.32 -21.87 6.03
N LEU A 83 -29.12 -23.04 5.39
CA LEU A 83 -27.88 -23.81 5.54
C LEU A 83 -26.78 -23.41 4.53
N SER A 84 -27.14 -22.89 3.36
CA SER A 84 -26.18 -22.41 2.34
C SER A 84 -25.63 -21.02 2.67
N THR A 85 -26.50 -20.10 3.14
CA THR A 85 -26.17 -18.70 3.40
C THR A 85 -25.18 -18.49 4.54
N HIS A 86 -25.18 -19.37 5.55
CA HIS A 86 -24.27 -19.30 6.68
C HIS A 86 -22.87 -19.88 6.37
N ASN A 87 -22.79 -20.85 5.46
CA ASN A 87 -21.54 -21.51 5.06
C ASN A 87 -20.72 -20.66 4.09
N GLU A 88 -21.35 -19.98 3.13
CA GLU A 88 -20.62 -19.12 2.19
C GLU A 88 -20.01 -17.88 2.85
N ARG A 89 -20.66 -17.30 3.87
CA ARG A 89 -20.08 -16.22 4.68
C ARG A 89 -18.84 -16.69 5.43
N GLY A 90 -18.94 -17.82 6.14
CA GLY A 90 -17.82 -18.39 6.88
C GLY A 90 -16.63 -18.76 5.98
N LEU A 91 -16.88 -19.26 4.76
CA LEU A 91 -15.81 -19.54 3.80
C LEU A 91 -15.16 -18.25 3.29
N ARG A 92 -15.94 -17.22 2.97
CA ARG A 92 -15.42 -15.93 2.49
C ARG A 92 -14.57 -15.23 3.55
N GLU A 93 -15.06 -15.17 4.78
CA GLU A 93 -14.32 -14.61 5.93
C GLU A 93 -13.01 -15.39 6.19
N TRP A 94 -13.02 -16.73 6.10
CA TRP A 94 -11.80 -17.54 6.21
C TRP A 94 -10.81 -17.28 5.07
N VAL A 95 -11.29 -17.14 3.83
CA VAL A 95 -10.45 -16.81 2.67
C VAL A 95 -9.85 -15.42 2.84
N GLU A 96 -10.59 -14.44 3.32
CA GLU A 96 -10.10 -13.08 3.58
C GLU A 96 -8.99 -13.09 4.63
N VAL A 97 -9.21 -13.70 5.80
CA VAL A 97 -8.20 -13.80 6.87
C VAL A 97 -6.95 -14.56 6.42
N VAL A 98 -7.10 -15.67 5.69
CA VAL A 98 -5.95 -16.44 5.16
C VAL A 98 -5.23 -15.68 4.04
N SER A 99 -5.96 -14.96 3.19
CA SER A 99 -5.35 -14.13 2.15
C SER A 99 -4.53 -13.00 2.78
N GLU A 100 -5.07 -12.31 3.79
CA GLU A 100 -4.38 -11.25 4.54
C GLU A 100 -3.13 -11.79 5.27
N ALA A 101 -3.21 -12.97 5.89
CA ALA A 101 -2.08 -13.61 6.57
C ALA A 101 -0.97 -14.07 5.61
N ILE A 102 -1.31 -14.69 4.48
CA ILE A 102 -0.33 -15.07 3.44
C ILE A 102 0.34 -13.83 2.87
N SER A 103 -0.47 -12.80 2.63
CA SER A 103 -0.10 -11.64 1.83
C SER A 103 0.62 -10.57 2.66
N THR A 104 0.45 -10.53 3.98
CA THR A 104 1.36 -9.80 4.90
C THR A 104 2.75 -10.43 5.00
N ALA A 105 2.84 -11.76 4.82
CA ALA A 105 4.10 -12.50 4.79
C ALA A 105 4.76 -12.60 3.40
N PHE A 106 4.20 -11.94 2.36
CA PHE A 106 4.75 -11.95 1.00
C PHE A 106 6.26 -11.68 0.85
N PRO A 107 6.93 -10.81 1.63
CA PRO A 107 8.34 -10.49 1.39
C PRO A 107 9.23 -11.67 1.73
N ILE A 108 8.79 -12.46 2.71
CA ILE A 108 9.39 -13.74 3.07
C ILE A 108 9.18 -14.70 1.89
N TRP A 109 7.97 -14.78 1.32
CA TRP A 109 7.70 -15.60 0.13
C TRP A 109 8.56 -15.20 -1.09
N VAL A 110 8.72 -13.91 -1.39
CA VAL A 110 9.55 -13.41 -2.50
C VAL A 110 11.04 -13.62 -2.24
N SER A 111 11.51 -13.38 -1.01
CA SER A 111 12.90 -13.63 -0.61
C SER A 111 13.23 -15.12 -0.66
N LEU A 112 12.31 -15.99 -0.22
CA LEU A 112 12.42 -17.45 -0.35
C LEU A 112 12.41 -17.87 -1.82
N GLY A 113 11.57 -17.28 -2.66
CA GLY A 113 11.55 -17.52 -4.12
C GLY A 113 12.89 -17.17 -4.78
N CYS A 114 13.44 -15.99 -4.46
CA CYS A 114 14.76 -15.56 -4.92
C CYS A 114 15.89 -16.48 -4.43
N LEU A 115 15.87 -16.84 -3.14
CA LEU A 115 16.84 -17.75 -2.53
C LEU A 115 16.77 -19.15 -3.16
N TRP A 116 15.56 -19.67 -3.40
CA TRP A 116 15.35 -20.95 -4.06
C TRP A 116 15.82 -20.92 -5.52
N GLY A 117 15.57 -19.81 -6.23
CA GLY A 117 16.09 -19.58 -7.58
C GLY A 117 17.61 -19.57 -7.64
N LEU A 118 18.26 -19.00 -6.62
CA LEU A 118 19.72 -18.97 -6.51
C LEU A 118 20.32 -20.35 -6.16
N LEU A 119 19.69 -21.11 -5.25
CA LEU A 119 20.19 -22.40 -4.75
C LEU A 119 19.82 -23.60 -5.65
N ARG A 120 18.69 -23.54 -6.35
CA ARG A 120 18.16 -24.61 -7.22
C ARG A 120 17.58 -24.01 -8.52
N PRO A 121 18.41 -23.45 -9.42
CA PRO A 121 17.91 -22.78 -10.63
C PRO A 121 16.99 -23.65 -11.49
N SER A 122 17.30 -24.94 -11.60
CA SER A 122 16.50 -25.91 -12.38
C SER A 122 15.06 -26.10 -11.89
N SER A 123 14.74 -25.72 -10.65
CA SER A 123 13.36 -25.70 -10.13
C SER A 123 12.46 -24.68 -10.82
N PHE A 124 13.02 -23.73 -11.58
CA PHE A 124 12.26 -22.70 -12.32
C PHE A 124 12.18 -22.95 -13.83
N ASN A 125 12.73 -24.06 -14.35
CA ASN A 125 12.72 -24.37 -15.79
C ASN A 125 11.30 -24.52 -16.41
N TRP A 126 10.26 -24.69 -15.58
CA TRP A 126 8.86 -24.72 -16.01
C TRP A 126 8.29 -23.32 -16.27
N VAL A 127 8.89 -22.28 -15.70
CA VAL A 127 8.50 -20.88 -15.93
C VAL A 127 9.04 -20.47 -17.30
N THR A 128 8.13 -20.22 -18.22
CA THR A 128 8.46 -19.70 -19.56
C THR A 128 8.19 -18.20 -19.62
N PRO A 129 8.76 -17.47 -20.59
CA PRO A 129 8.40 -16.07 -20.81
C PRO A 129 6.90 -15.84 -21.00
N GLN A 130 6.19 -16.81 -21.62
CA GLN A 130 4.74 -16.76 -21.76
C GLN A 130 4.03 -16.83 -20.41
N TRP A 131 4.45 -17.72 -19.50
CA TRP A 131 3.92 -17.77 -18.14
C TRP A 131 4.23 -16.48 -17.35
N SER A 132 5.38 -15.85 -17.58
CA SER A 132 5.70 -14.55 -16.98
C SER A 132 4.78 -13.43 -17.46
N ILE A 133 4.49 -13.36 -18.76
CA ILE A 133 3.54 -12.39 -19.34
C ILE A 133 2.13 -12.64 -18.81
N VAL A 134 1.66 -13.91 -18.77
CA VAL A 134 0.33 -14.27 -18.25
C VAL A 134 0.19 -13.90 -16.77
N GLY A 135 1.19 -14.23 -15.94
CA GLY A 135 1.21 -13.85 -14.52
C GLY A 135 1.13 -12.33 -14.34
N LEU A 136 2.00 -11.58 -15.01
CA LEU A 136 1.97 -10.11 -14.98
C LEU A 136 0.61 -9.55 -15.42
N THR A 137 0.06 -10.06 -16.52
CA THR A 137 -1.26 -9.67 -17.07
C THR A 137 -2.38 -9.86 -16.05
N ILE A 138 -2.42 -11.02 -15.36
CA ILE A 138 -3.41 -11.31 -14.32
C ILE A 138 -3.26 -10.35 -13.13
N THR A 139 -2.03 -10.05 -12.70
CA THR A 139 -1.82 -9.12 -11.58
C THR A 139 -2.12 -7.66 -11.94
N MET A 140 -1.86 -7.22 -13.17
CA MET A 140 -2.23 -5.90 -13.68
C MET A 140 -3.75 -5.74 -13.85
N LEU A 141 -4.44 -6.81 -14.28
CA LEU A 141 -5.91 -6.89 -14.24
C LEU A 141 -6.42 -6.75 -12.81
N GLY A 142 -5.75 -7.40 -11.85
CA GLY A 142 -6.00 -7.27 -10.42
C GLY A 142 -5.94 -5.83 -9.92
N MET A 143 -4.86 -5.11 -10.22
CA MET A 143 -4.73 -3.69 -9.90
C MET A 143 -5.90 -2.88 -10.49
N GLY A 144 -6.22 -3.11 -11.77
CA GLY A 144 -7.35 -2.47 -12.43
C GLY A 144 -8.69 -2.69 -11.71
N MET A 145 -8.96 -3.90 -11.24
CA MET A 145 -10.21 -4.24 -10.53
C MET A 145 -10.42 -3.48 -9.21
N THR A 146 -9.41 -2.78 -8.71
CA THR A 146 -9.49 -1.98 -7.48
C THR A 146 -9.58 -0.48 -7.72
N LEU A 147 -9.27 -0.02 -8.93
CA LEU A 147 -9.27 1.39 -9.29
C LEU A 147 -10.70 1.87 -9.58
N THR A 148 -11.12 2.96 -8.93
CA THR A 148 -12.44 3.58 -9.15
C THR A 148 -12.34 4.87 -9.95
N LEU A 149 -13.46 5.29 -10.56
CA LEU A 149 -13.56 6.61 -11.18
C LEU A 149 -13.48 7.75 -10.15
N ASP A 150 -13.89 7.50 -8.91
CA ASP A 150 -13.80 8.47 -7.82
C ASP A 150 -12.34 8.72 -7.44
N ASP A 151 -11.46 7.69 -7.45
CA ASP A 151 -10.02 7.89 -7.28
C ASP A 151 -9.46 8.80 -8.38
N LEU A 152 -9.76 8.52 -9.65
CA LEU A 152 -9.31 9.37 -10.77
C LEU A 152 -9.86 10.81 -10.67
N SER A 153 -11.07 10.98 -10.15
CA SER A 153 -11.68 12.31 -9.90
C SER A 153 -10.98 13.04 -8.74
N ASN A 154 -10.69 12.33 -7.65
CA ASN A 154 -10.00 12.86 -6.47
C ASN A 154 -8.54 13.29 -6.76
N ALA A 155 -7.92 12.79 -7.84
CA ALA A 155 -6.63 13.30 -8.33
C ALA A 155 -6.64 14.81 -8.56
N PHE A 156 -7.78 15.36 -9.02
CA PHE A 156 -7.94 16.80 -9.27
C PHE A 156 -8.14 17.62 -7.99
N ALA A 157 -8.37 16.98 -6.83
CA ALA A 157 -8.53 17.67 -5.54
C ALA A 157 -7.19 18.01 -4.85
N MET A 158 -6.10 17.32 -5.19
CA MET A 158 -4.74 17.57 -4.65
C MET A 158 -3.68 17.69 -5.77
N PRO A 159 -3.85 18.64 -6.71
CA PRO A 159 -3.05 18.68 -7.93
C PRO A 159 -1.59 19.10 -7.69
N LYS A 160 -1.29 19.90 -6.66
CA LYS A 160 0.08 20.34 -6.36
C LYS A 160 0.92 19.15 -5.89
N GLU A 161 0.36 18.35 -5.01
CA GLU A 161 0.97 17.19 -4.37
C GLU A 161 1.20 16.08 -5.41
N VAL A 162 0.16 15.73 -6.18
CA VAL A 162 0.21 14.72 -7.24
C VAL A 162 1.20 15.11 -8.33
N LEU A 163 1.18 16.37 -8.81
CA LEU A 163 2.12 16.83 -9.83
C LEU A 163 3.57 16.86 -9.34
N SER A 164 3.81 17.32 -8.10
CA SER A 164 5.15 17.32 -7.51
C SER A 164 5.68 15.89 -7.35
N GLY A 165 4.83 14.98 -6.87
CA GLY A 165 5.13 13.57 -6.76
C GLY A 165 5.44 12.90 -8.10
N PHE A 166 4.62 13.16 -9.12
CA PHE A 166 4.82 12.69 -10.50
C PHE A 166 6.15 13.15 -11.09
N VAL A 167 6.46 14.45 -10.97
CA VAL A 167 7.73 15.01 -11.45
C VAL A 167 8.91 14.39 -10.71
N LEU A 168 8.81 14.18 -9.40
CA LEU A 168 9.87 13.56 -8.61
C LEU A 168 10.06 12.07 -8.97
N GLN A 169 8.98 11.29 -9.14
CA GLN A 169 9.03 9.89 -9.60
C GLN A 169 9.87 9.76 -10.87
N TYR A 170 9.46 10.48 -11.92
CA TYR A 170 10.06 10.37 -13.26
C TYR A 170 11.31 11.24 -13.48
N SER A 171 11.86 11.83 -12.42
CA SER A 171 13.17 12.50 -12.45
C SER A 171 14.16 11.89 -11.47
N VAL A 172 13.83 11.81 -10.18
CA VAL A 172 14.72 11.34 -9.11
C VAL A 172 15.19 9.92 -9.39
N MET A 173 14.28 8.98 -9.65
CA MET A 173 14.64 7.57 -9.77
C MET A 173 15.36 7.22 -11.07
N PRO A 174 14.94 7.69 -12.26
CA PRO A 174 15.68 7.45 -13.50
C PRO A 174 17.08 8.06 -13.46
N LEU A 175 17.21 9.30 -12.94
CA LEU A 175 18.51 9.97 -12.81
C LEU A 175 19.38 9.28 -11.76
N SER A 176 18.83 8.84 -10.64
CA SER A 176 19.59 8.11 -9.62
C SER A 176 20.05 6.74 -10.12
N GLY A 177 19.21 6.00 -10.85
CA GLY A 177 19.61 4.74 -11.48
C GLY A 177 20.75 4.95 -12.47
N PHE A 178 20.67 6.02 -13.27
CA PHE A 178 21.75 6.42 -14.17
C PHE A 178 23.04 6.80 -13.43
N LEU A 179 22.96 7.66 -12.42
CA LEU A 179 24.12 8.14 -11.66
C LEU A 179 24.79 7.01 -10.85
N VAL A 180 24.01 6.17 -10.17
CA VAL A 180 24.53 4.99 -9.45
C VAL A 180 25.18 4.00 -10.41
N SER A 181 24.62 3.79 -11.62
CA SER A 181 25.24 2.93 -12.63
C SER A 181 26.63 3.40 -13.07
N LYS A 182 26.83 4.72 -13.21
CA LYS A 182 28.13 5.33 -13.51
C LYS A 182 29.06 5.28 -12.30
N LEU A 183 28.57 5.67 -11.11
CA LEU A 183 29.36 5.76 -9.88
C LEU A 183 29.96 4.41 -9.46
N LEU A 184 29.19 3.33 -9.61
CA LEU A 184 29.65 1.97 -9.33
C LEU A 184 30.28 1.27 -10.54
N ASN A 185 30.39 1.93 -11.69
CA ASN A 185 30.88 1.39 -12.96
C ASN A 185 30.27 0.01 -13.28
N LEU A 186 28.93 -0.05 -13.34
CA LEU A 186 28.21 -1.30 -13.56
C LEU A 186 28.38 -1.83 -14.99
N PRO A 187 28.49 -3.16 -15.18
CA PRO A 187 28.34 -3.79 -16.49
C PRO A 187 27.07 -3.33 -17.20
N SER A 188 27.13 -3.12 -18.52
CA SER A 188 26.09 -2.47 -19.32
C SER A 188 24.67 -3.02 -19.13
N TYR A 189 24.54 -4.34 -18.96
CA TYR A 189 23.25 -5.01 -18.71
C TYR A 189 22.71 -4.75 -17.30
N TYR A 190 23.55 -4.68 -16.27
CA TYR A 190 23.11 -4.28 -14.92
C TYR A 190 22.84 -2.77 -14.84
N ALA A 191 23.60 -1.94 -15.56
CA ALA A 191 23.30 -0.51 -15.70
C ALA A 191 21.93 -0.29 -16.35
N ALA A 192 21.66 -0.98 -17.47
CA ALA A 192 20.38 -0.92 -18.16
C ALA A 192 19.22 -1.39 -17.28
N GLY A 193 19.38 -2.51 -16.56
CA GLY A 193 18.37 -3.02 -15.64
C GLY A 193 18.09 -2.08 -14.47
N LEU A 194 19.13 -1.49 -13.87
CA LEU A 194 18.98 -0.53 -12.76
C LEU A 194 18.29 0.77 -13.22
N ILE A 195 18.57 1.21 -14.45
CA ILE A 195 17.89 2.36 -15.06
C ILE A 195 16.42 2.02 -15.36
N LEU A 196 16.13 0.82 -15.90
CA LEU A 196 14.76 0.36 -16.13
C LEU A 196 13.96 0.33 -14.81
N VAL A 197 14.55 -0.17 -13.71
CA VAL A 197 13.95 -0.06 -12.37
C VAL A 197 13.64 1.39 -12.02
N GLY A 198 14.57 2.31 -12.24
CA GLY A 198 14.34 3.73 -11.96
C GLY A 198 13.24 4.38 -12.83
N CYS A 199 13.01 3.85 -14.04
CA CYS A 199 12.00 4.33 -14.99
C CYS A 199 10.58 3.81 -14.75
N CYS A 200 10.39 2.83 -13.86
CA CYS A 200 9.07 2.27 -13.57
C CYS A 200 8.16 3.25 -12.78
N PRO A 201 6.84 3.01 -12.75
CA PRO A 201 5.91 3.74 -11.90
C PRO A 201 6.04 3.33 -10.42
N GLY A 202 5.50 4.17 -9.53
CA GLY A 202 5.49 3.91 -8.09
C GLY A 202 4.78 2.60 -7.75
N GLY A 203 5.32 1.88 -6.78
CA GLY A 203 4.84 0.56 -6.37
C GLY A 203 3.64 0.65 -5.46
N THR A 204 2.56 -0.01 -5.83
CA THR A 204 1.29 -0.15 -5.11
C THR A 204 1.39 -0.50 -3.61
N ALA A 205 2.47 -1.13 -3.18
CA ALA A 205 2.75 -1.39 -1.76
C ALA A 205 3.00 -0.11 -0.94
N SER A 206 3.36 1.00 -1.60
CA SER A 206 3.51 2.34 -1.02
C SER A 206 2.30 2.77 -0.20
N ASN A 207 1.08 2.36 -0.57
CA ASN A 207 -0.14 2.70 0.18
C ASN A 207 -0.10 2.18 1.63
N ILE A 208 0.35 0.94 1.81
CA ILE A 208 0.44 0.30 3.13
C ILE A 208 1.58 0.95 3.93
N VAL A 209 2.71 1.24 3.29
CA VAL A 209 3.84 1.98 3.91
C VAL A 209 3.43 3.37 4.35
N THR A 210 2.72 4.09 3.47
CA THR A 210 2.19 5.43 3.73
C THR A 210 1.22 5.39 4.90
N TYR A 211 0.35 4.38 5.01
CA TYR A 211 -0.49 4.18 6.17
C TYR A 211 0.33 3.99 7.46
N ILE A 212 1.30 3.06 7.47
CA ILE A 212 2.16 2.78 8.64
C ILE A 212 2.96 4.03 9.05
N ALA A 213 3.49 4.77 8.07
CA ALA A 213 4.25 6.01 8.23
C ALA A 213 3.42 7.22 8.70
N ARG A 214 2.09 7.08 8.82
CA ARG A 214 1.12 8.17 9.04
C ARG A 214 1.24 9.28 7.98
N GLY A 215 1.42 8.88 6.73
CA GLY A 215 1.35 9.73 5.54
C GLY A 215 -0.08 9.86 4.99
N ASN A 216 -0.23 10.60 3.90
CA ASN A 216 -1.50 10.77 3.20
C ASN A 216 -1.72 9.59 2.24
N VAL A 217 -2.53 8.61 2.67
CA VAL A 217 -2.81 7.38 1.89
C VAL A 217 -3.56 7.69 0.59
N ALA A 218 -4.48 8.65 0.60
CA ALA A 218 -5.20 9.06 -0.61
C ALA A 218 -4.22 9.59 -1.67
N LEU A 219 -3.28 10.45 -1.27
CA LEU A 219 -2.22 10.93 -2.17
C LEU A 219 -1.38 9.77 -2.75
N SER A 220 -1.10 8.73 -1.96
CA SER A 220 -0.38 7.52 -2.40
C SER A 220 -1.13 6.83 -3.54
N VAL A 221 -2.41 6.48 -3.32
CA VAL A 221 -3.29 5.85 -4.32
C VAL A 221 -3.30 6.64 -5.63
N LEU A 222 -3.44 7.97 -5.53
CA LEU A 222 -3.52 8.87 -6.68
C LEU A 222 -2.21 8.95 -7.44
N MET A 223 -1.07 9.01 -6.75
CA MET A 223 0.25 9.00 -7.37
C MET A 223 0.55 7.66 -8.06
N THR A 224 0.17 6.53 -7.46
CA THR A 224 0.32 5.21 -8.09
C THR A 224 -0.54 5.10 -9.35
N ALA A 225 -1.81 5.52 -9.29
CA ALA A 225 -2.73 5.49 -10.43
C ALA A 225 -2.21 6.36 -11.59
N VAL A 226 -1.87 7.63 -11.32
CA VAL A 226 -1.36 8.57 -12.33
C VAL A 226 -0.02 8.10 -12.91
N SER A 227 0.91 7.64 -12.08
CA SER A 227 2.18 7.10 -12.57
C SER A 227 1.99 5.82 -13.38
N THR A 228 1.09 4.90 -12.98
CA THR A 228 0.78 3.69 -13.75
C THR A 228 0.28 4.02 -15.15
N PHE A 229 -0.67 4.95 -15.30
CA PHE A 229 -1.15 5.38 -16.61
C PHE A 229 -0.06 6.07 -17.45
N ALA A 230 0.76 6.92 -16.81
CA ALA A 230 1.86 7.60 -17.49
C ALA A 230 3.03 6.67 -17.87
N SER A 231 3.23 5.56 -17.14
CA SER A 231 4.33 4.61 -17.34
C SER A 231 4.38 4.06 -18.75
N VAL A 232 3.23 3.94 -19.39
CA VAL A 232 3.08 3.46 -20.76
C VAL A 232 3.89 4.30 -21.75
N VAL A 233 4.04 5.59 -21.50
CA VAL A 233 4.89 6.51 -22.29
C VAL A 233 6.22 6.78 -21.60
N MET A 234 6.20 7.04 -20.28
CA MET A 234 7.37 7.49 -19.53
C MET A 234 8.43 6.39 -19.38
N THR A 235 8.03 5.14 -19.09
CA THR A 235 8.96 4.01 -18.93
C THR A 235 9.75 3.72 -20.21
N PRO A 236 9.14 3.51 -21.41
CA PRO A 236 9.89 3.30 -22.64
C PRO A 236 10.71 4.53 -23.04
N PHE A 237 10.17 5.75 -22.91
CA PHE A 237 10.88 6.97 -23.28
C PHE A 237 12.15 7.20 -22.44
N LEU A 238 12.04 7.13 -21.11
CA LEU A 238 13.18 7.33 -20.21
C LEU A 238 14.19 6.18 -20.31
N THR A 239 13.72 4.94 -20.45
CA THR A 239 14.59 3.77 -20.64
C THR A 239 15.37 3.88 -21.94
N ALA A 240 14.72 4.19 -23.07
CA ALA A 240 15.42 4.39 -24.33
C ALA A 240 16.45 5.53 -24.26
N LYS A 241 16.13 6.63 -23.58
CA LYS A 241 17.03 7.79 -23.43
C LYS A 241 18.22 7.53 -22.50
N LEU A 242 18.01 6.81 -21.40
CA LEU A 242 19.03 6.62 -20.35
C LEU A 242 19.78 5.28 -20.48
N ALA A 243 19.07 4.18 -20.71
CA ALA A 243 19.67 2.84 -20.88
C ALA A 243 20.17 2.60 -22.31
N GLY A 244 19.63 3.31 -23.32
CA GLY A 244 20.03 3.17 -24.73
C GLY A 244 21.51 3.44 -25.03
N GLN A 245 22.22 4.12 -24.12
CA GLN A 245 23.68 4.33 -24.22
C GLN A 245 24.51 3.10 -23.81
N TYR A 246 23.90 2.12 -23.14
CA TYR A 246 24.56 0.91 -22.62
C TYR A 246 24.25 -0.32 -23.47
N VAL A 247 23.02 -0.40 -23.98
CA VAL A 247 22.47 -1.52 -24.74
C VAL A 247 21.45 -0.98 -25.73
N ALA A 248 21.25 -1.66 -26.87
CA ALA A 248 20.16 -1.32 -27.77
C ALA A 248 18.82 -1.56 -27.07
N VAL A 249 17.93 -0.56 -27.10
CA VAL A 249 16.60 -0.61 -26.47
C VAL A 249 15.55 -0.50 -27.56
N ASP A 250 14.70 -1.52 -27.71
CA ASP A 250 13.51 -1.42 -28.55
C ASP A 250 12.42 -0.59 -27.86
N ALA A 251 12.49 0.73 -28.07
CA ALA A 251 11.53 1.67 -27.49
C ALA A 251 10.10 1.45 -27.99
N ALA A 252 9.94 1.01 -29.24
CA ALA A 252 8.63 0.76 -29.85
C ALA A 252 8.03 -0.56 -29.34
N GLY A 253 8.85 -1.61 -29.23
CA GLY A 253 8.51 -2.86 -28.58
C GLY A 253 8.13 -2.67 -27.11
N LEU A 254 8.94 -1.93 -26.33
CA LEU A 254 8.63 -1.59 -24.94
C LEU A 254 7.28 -0.85 -24.81
N LEU A 255 7.01 0.14 -25.68
CA LEU A 255 5.73 0.86 -25.70
C LEU A 255 4.56 -0.08 -26.02
N ALA A 256 4.69 -0.91 -27.06
CA ALA A 256 3.65 -1.85 -27.47
C ALA A 256 3.36 -2.91 -26.39
N SER A 257 4.41 -3.49 -25.79
CA SER A 257 4.27 -4.43 -24.67
C SER A 257 3.68 -3.76 -23.43
N THR A 258 4.04 -2.52 -23.10
CA THR A 258 3.47 -1.83 -21.93
C THR A 258 1.99 -1.49 -22.17
N MET A 259 1.62 -1.07 -23.38
CA MET A 259 0.21 -0.93 -23.79
C MET A 259 -0.58 -2.24 -23.63
N GLN A 260 -0.03 -3.35 -24.10
CA GLN A 260 -0.72 -4.65 -24.11
C GLN A 260 -0.77 -5.35 -22.74
N VAL A 261 0.30 -5.27 -21.95
CA VAL A 261 0.48 -6.06 -20.71
C VAL A 261 0.21 -5.25 -19.44
N VAL A 262 0.20 -3.91 -19.52
CA VAL A 262 -0.13 -3.02 -18.39
C VAL A 262 -1.44 -2.27 -18.65
N LEU A 263 -1.49 -1.43 -19.68
CA LEU A 263 -2.62 -0.52 -19.86
C LEU A 263 -3.93 -1.26 -20.13
N LEU A 264 -3.92 -2.20 -21.07
CA LEU A 264 -5.13 -2.94 -21.43
C LEU A 264 -5.67 -3.77 -20.24
N PRO A 265 -4.87 -4.53 -19.48
CA PRO A 265 -5.34 -5.21 -18.27
C PRO A 265 -5.84 -4.26 -17.18
N VAL A 266 -5.15 -3.15 -16.91
CA VAL A 266 -5.59 -2.16 -15.90
C VAL A 266 -6.92 -1.54 -16.30
N LEU A 267 -7.10 -1.14 -17.56
CA LEU A 267 -8.37 -0.61 -18.08
C LEU A 267 -9.48 -1.67 -18.07
N ALA A 268 -9.18 -2.93 -18.43
CA ALA A 268 -10.13 -4.03 -18.37
C ALA A 268 -10.56 -4.31 -16.92
N GLY A 269 -9.63 -4.24 -15.96
CA GLY A 269 -9.93 -4.40 -14.54
C GLY A 269 -10.82 -3.27 -14.02
N ALA A 270 -10.51 -2.01 -14.37
CA ALA A 270 -11.32 -0.86 -13.97
C ALA A 270 -12.73 -0.91 -14.60
N PHE A 271 -12.84 -1.42 -15.83
CA PHE A 271 -14.13 -1.70 -16.47
C PHE A 271 -14.91 -2.81 -15.75
N LEU A 272 -14.25 -3.92 -15.35
CA LEU A 272 -14.87 -4.97 -14.53
C LEU A 272 -15.32 -4.43 -13.17
N ASN A 273 -14.54 -3.56 -12.53
CA ASN A 273 -14.94 -2.85 -11.32
C ASN A 273 -16.20 -2.03 -11.57
N GLN A 274 -16.19 -1.15 -12.59
CA GLN A 274 -17.31 -0.24 -12.85
C GLN A 274 -18.64 -0.96 -13.19
N TYR A 275 -18.61 -2.02 -14.00
CA TYR A 275 -19.82 -2.64 -14.56
C TYR A 275 -20.15 -4.04 -14.01
N PHE A 276 -19.17 -4.74 -13.45
CA PHE A 276 -19.29 -6.14 -13.00
C PHE A 276 -18.92 -6.30 -11.52
N GLN A 277 -19.29 -5.32 -10.69
CA GLN A 277 -19.10 -5.29 -9.22
C GLN A 277 -19.35 -6.63 -8.51
N SER A 278 -20.38 -7.38 -8.89
CA SER A 278 -20.67 -8.71 -8.30
C SER A 278 -19.57 -9.74 -8.58
N LEU A 279 -18.97 -9.72 -9.77
CA LEU A 279 -17.84 -10.58 -10.12
C LEU A 279 -16.58 -10.15 -9.36
N VAL A 280 -16.30 -8.84 -9.30
CA VAL A 280 -15.13 -8.31 -8.57
C VAL A 280 -15.20 -8.66 -7.08
N LYS A 281 -16.37 -8.61 -6.44
CA LYS A 281 -16.55 -9.03 -5.03
C LYS A 281 -16.34 -10.53 -4.76
N ILE A 282 -16.48 -11.38 -5.79
CA ILE A 282 -16.20 -12.81 -5.72
C ILE A 282 -14.71 -13.09 -5.97
N VAL A 283 -14.09 -12.36 -6.91
CA VAL A 283 -12.71 -12.61 -7.35
C VAL A 283 -11.68 -11.91 -6.46
N SER A 284 -11.97 -10.71 -5.95
CA SER A 284 -11.02 -9.88 -5.19
C SER A 284 -10.36 -10.57 -3.99
N PRO A 285 -11.02 -11.42 -3.17
CA PRO A 285 -10.36 -12.06 -2.02
C PRO A 285 -9.26 -13.06 -2.42
N PHE A 286 -9.32 -13.64 -3.63
CA PHE A 286 -8.35 -14.63 -4.11
C PHE A 286 -7.12 -14.01 -4.76
N MET A 287 -7.25 -12.78 -5.26
CA MET A 287 -6.22 -12.16 -6.08
C MET A 287 -4.93 -11.75 -5.32
N PRO A 288 -4.95 -11.32 -4.04
CA PRO A 288 -3.73 -11.04 -3.29
C PRO A 288 -2.75 -12.23 -3.21
N PRO A 289 -3.14 -13.43 -2.74
CA PRO A 289 -2.21 -14.57 -2.71
C PRO A 289 -1.82 -15.07 -4.10
N ILE A 290 -2.67 -14.91 -5.12
CA ILE A 290 -2.30 -15.16 -6.53
C ILE A 290 -1.17 -14.21 -6.96
N ALA A 291 -1.28 -12.92 -6.62
CA ALA A 291 -0.28 -11.92 -6.97
C ALA A 291 1.05 -12.18 -6.23
N VAL A 292 1.01 -12.42 -4.92
CA VAL A 292 2.19 -12.84 -4.11
C VAL A 292 2.89 -14.05 -4.71
N GLY A 293 2.14 -15.13 -4.99
CA GLY A 293 2.69 -16.35 -5.57
C GLY A 293 3.30 -16.09 -6.95
N THR A 294 2.65 -15.26 -7.76
CA THR A 294 3.18 -14.85 -9.07
C THR A 294 4.51 -14.11 -8.92
N VAL A 295 4.61 -13.09 -8.04
CA VAL A 295 5.86 -12.35 -7.87
C VAL A 295 6.99 -13.26 -7.36
N ALA A 296 6.72 -14.08 -6.34
CA ALA A 296 7.72 -14.99 -5.80
C ALA A 296 8.27 -15.95 -6.86
N VAL A 297 7.38 -16.45 -7.75
CA VAL A 297 7.77 -17.28 -8.90
C VAL A 297 8.56 -16.49 -9.95
N LEU A 298 8.14 -15.28 -10.33
CA LEU A 298 8.82 -14.50 -11.38
C LEU A 298 10.17 -13.94 -10.92
N CYS A 299 10.29 -13.50 -9.67
CA CYS A 299 11.57 -13.10 -9.08
C CYS A 299 12.50 -14.30 -8.94
N GLY A 300 12.00 -15.44 -8.45
CA GLY A 300 12.76 -16.70 -8.39
C GLY A 300 13.27 -17.15 -9.75
N TYR A 301 12.44 -17.06 -10.80
CA TYR A 301 12.82 -17.32 -12.19
C TYR A 301 13.91 -16.36 -12.70
N ALA A 302 13.76 -15.05 -12.50
CA ALA A 302 14.75 -14.06 -12.92
C ALA A 302 16.13 -14.27 -12.26
N ILE A 303 16.13 -14.64 -10.97
CA ILE A 303 17.35 -15.01 -10.24
C ILE A 303 17.91 -16.35 -10.73
N ALA A 304 17.08 -17.36 -10.97
CA ALA A 304 17.51 -18.67 -11.47
C ALA A 304 18.26 -18.57 -12.81
N GLN A 305 17.68 -17.84 -13.78
CA GLN A 305 18.25 -17.59 -15.10
C GLN A 305 19.61 -16.86 -15.06
N SER A 306 19.94 -16.23 -13.94
CA SER A 306 21.10 -15.35 -13.76
C SER A 306 22.05 -15.78 -12.63
N SER A 307 21.76 -16.93 -12.00
CA SER A 307 22.33 -17.38 -10.72
C SER A 307 23.87 -17.39 -10.69
N SER A 308 24.52 -17.93 -11.73
CA SER A 308 25.98 -17.98 -11.83
C SER A 308 26.63 -16.59 -11.91
N ALA A 309 26.03 -15.65 -12.64
CA ALA A 309 26.51 -14.27 -12.73
C ALA A 309 26.25 -13.48 -11.43
N ILE A 310 25.13 -13.75 -10.75
CA ILE A 310 24.81 -13.18 -9.43
C ILE A 310 25.83 -13.63 -8.39
N LEU A 311 26.28 -14.89 -8.38
CA LEU A 311 27.32 -15.34 -7.45
C LEU A 311 28.66 -14.60 -7.65
N MET A 312 28.97 -14.18 -8.88
CA MET A 312 30.20 -13.44 -9.20
C MET A 312 30.12 -11.92 -8.97
N SER A 313 28.93 -11.32 -9.11
CA SER A 313 28.77 -9.85 -9.16
C SER A 313 27.66 -9.28 -8.27
N GLY A 314 26.88 -10.15 -7.61
CA GLY A 314 25.66 -9.81 -6.89
C GLY A 314 25.85 -8.79 -5.78
N ARG A 315 27.01 -8.77 -5.10
CA ARG A 315 27.32 -7.73 -4.09
C ARG A 315 27.28 -6.31 -4.68
N GLN A 316 27.76 -6.14 -5.91
CA GLN A 316 27.76 -4.84 -6.60
C GLN A 316 26.34 -4.45 -7.05
N VAL A 317 25.52 -5.42 -7.49
CA VAL A 317 24.13 -5.18 -7.88
C VAL A 317 23.24 -4.89 -6.67
N VAL A 318 23.39 -5.63 -5.56
CA VAL A 318 22.70 -5.36 -4.29
C VAL A 318 23.05 -3.98 -3.76
N LEU A 319 24.33 -3.59 -3.78
CA LEU A 319 24.75 -2.23 -3.41
C LEU A 319 24.12 -1.18 -4.33
N ALA A 320 24.06 -1.43 -5.64
CA ALA A 320 23.47 -0.51 -6.61
C ALA A 320 21.96 -0.32 -6.40
N SER A 321 21.19 -1.40 -6.26
CA SER A 321 19.75 -1.34 -5.96
C SER A 321 19.49 -0.69 -4.60
N SER A 322 20.32 -0.97 -3.58
CA SER A 322 20.20 -0.33 -2.27
C SER A 322 20.44 1.18 -2.35
N LEU A 323 21.47 1.64 -3.07
CA LEU A 323 21.74 3.06 -3.28
C LEU A 323 20.64 3.75 -4.10
N LEU A 324 20.10 3.08 -5.12
CA LEU A 324 18.96 3.57 -5.90
C LEU A 324 17.77 3.87 -4.98
N HIS A 325 17.30 2.90 -4.20
CA HIS A 325 16.14 3.11 -3.34
C HIS A 325 16.42 4.10 -2.20
N ALA A 326 17.60 4.02 -1.55
CA ALA A 326 18.01 4.99 -0.55
C ALA A 326 17.98 6.43 -1.09
N SER A 327 18.46 6.64 -2.32
CA SER A 327 18.39 7.95 -2.98
C SER A 327 16.96 8.36 -3.35
N GLY A 328 16.11 7.41 -3.77
CA GLY A 328 14.68 7.64 -4.03
C GLY A 328 13.93 8.14 -2.80
N PHE A 329 14.01 7.43 -1.68
CA PHE A 329 13.42 7.86 -0.41
C PHE A 329 13.98 9.22 0.03
N PHE A 330 15.31 9.38 0.03
CA PHE A 330 16.00 10.58 0.52
C PHE A 330 15.67 11.83 -0.30
N PHE A 331 15.81 11.77 -1.63
CA PHE A 331 15.53 12.91 -2.50
C PHE A 331 14.02 13.12 -2.69
N GLY A 332 13.21 12.06 -2.70
CA GLY A 332 11.75 12.17 -2.68
C GLY A 332 11.24 12.95 -1.47
N TYR A 333 11.79 12.71 -0.27
CA TYR A 333 11.50 13.52 0.93
C TYR A 333 12.08 14.93 0.82
N SER A 334 13.38 15.05 0.53
CA SER A 334 14.10 16.32 0.61
C SER A 334 13.58 17.34 -0.42
N LEU A 335 13.33 16.90 -1.66
CA LEU A 335 12.86 17.77 -2.73
C LEU A 335 11.38 18.13 -2.58
N SER A 336 10.51 17.22 -2.10
CA SER A 336 9.11 17.58 -1.80
C SER A 336 8.99 18.62 -0.68
N ARG A 337 9.87 18.55 0.34
CA ARG A 337 10.01 19.61 1.35
C ARG A 337 10.53 20.93 0.77
N MET A 338 11.49 20.90 -0.17
CA MET A 338 11.97 22.10 -0.88
C MET A 338 10.90 22.74 -1.78
N LEU A 339 9.97 21.95 -2.33
CA LEU A 339 8.79 22.42 -3.07
C LEU A 339 7.66 22.98 -2.15
N GLY A 340 7.91 23.06 -0.84
CA GLY A 340 6.96 23.60 0.14
C GLY A 340 5.70 22.75 0.29
N LEU A 341 5.83 21.42 0.22
CA LEU A 341 4.79 20.48 0.64
C LEU A 341 4.93 20.18 2.13
N ASP A 342 3.83 19.88 2.81
CA ASP A 342 3.82 19.58 4.25
C ASP A 342 4.52 18.24 4.56
N VAL A 343 4.72 17.93 5.85
CA VAL A 343 5.47 16.74 6.29
C VAL A 343 4.75 15.44 5.92
N VAL A 344 3.43 15.39 6.01
CA VAL A 344 2.61 14.21 5.73
C VAL A 344 2.64 13.89 4.23
N SER A 345 2.45 14.89 3.37
CA SER A 345 2.55 14.71 1.91
C SER A 345 3.99 14.42 1.45
N SER A 346 5.00 15.00 2.11
CA SER A 346 6.41 14.71 1.80
C SER A 346 6.84 13.29 2.21
N ARG A 347 6.24 12.72 3.26
CA ARG A 347 6.39 11.29 3.59
C ARG A 347 5.78 10.42 2.50
N THR A 348 4.54 10.69 2.07
CA THR A 348 3.90 9.95 0.96
C THR A 348 4.76 10.01 -0.31
N ILE A 349 5.22 11.19 -0.71
CA ILE A 349 6.04 11.35 -1.93
C ILE A 349 7.39 10.64 -1.79
N SER A 350 8.03 10.70 -0.62
CA SER A 350 9.25 9.93 -0.33
C SER A 350 9.04 8.43 -0.51
N ILE A 351 7.92 7.91 -0.02
CA ILE A 351 7.56 6.49 -0.12
C ILE A 351 7.31 6.11 -1.57
N GLU A 352 6.44 6.82 -2.28
CA GLU A 352 6.11 6.51 -3.68
C GLU A 352 7.35 6.56 -4.57
N VAL A 353 8.20 7.59 -4.41
CA VAL A 353 9.44 7.75 -5.18
C VAL A 353 10.48 6.70 -4.82
N GLY A 354 10.61 6.33 -3.54
CA GLY A 354 11.53 5.28 -3.09
C GLY A 354 11.11 3.87 -3.51
N MET A 355 9.80 3.60 -3.54
CA MET A 355 9.23 2.28 -3.77
C MET A 355 8.80 2.09 -5.22
N GLN A 356 9.60 1.33 -5.98
CA GLN A 356 9.29 0.89 -7.35
C GLN A 356 8.53 -0.46 -7.36
N GLY A 357 7.91 -0.82 -6.24
CA GLY A 357 7.26 -2.10 -5.98
C GLY A 357 7.00 -2.33 -4.49
N GLU A 358 6.84 -3.60 -4.15
CA GLU A 358 6.54 -4.27 -2.87
C GLU A 358 7.10 -3.73 -1.51
N LEU A 359 6.49 -4.13 -0.39
CA LEU A 359 6.80 -3.73 1.01
C LEU A 359 7.28 -4.89 1.94
N ASN A 360 8.41 -4.81 2.65
CA ASN A 360 8.70 -5.78 3.73
C ASN A 360 7.88 -5.53 5.01
N ASP A 361 7.77 -6.53 5.88
CA ASP A 361 7.34 -6.40 7.28
C ASP A 361 6.04 -5.64 7.62
N ALA A 362 5.04 -6.43 8.03
CA ALA A 362 4.09 -6.03 9.08
C ALA A 362 4.10 -7.05 10.24
N SER A 363 5.22 -7.76 10.45
CA SER A 363 5.32 -8.70 11.56
C SER A 363 5.45 -7.95 12.90
N HIS A 364 4.62 -8.33 13.88
CA HIS A 364 4.58 -7.79 15.26
C HIS A 364 4.09 -6.35 15.48
N LEU A 365 2.88 -6.01 15.00
CA LEU A 365 2.10 -4.94 15.63
C LEU A 365 0.65 -5.37 15.89
N GLU A 366 0.37 -5.75 17.14
CA GLU A 366 -0.99 -5.75 17.69
C GLU A 366 -1.57 -4.33 17.54
N VAL A 367 -2.70 -4.22 16.84
CA VAL A 367 -3.36 -2.93 16.60
C VAL A 367 -4.45 -2.71 17.64
N ASP A 368 -4.05 -2.17 18.80
CA ASP A 368 -4.97 -1.57 19.75
C ASP A 368 -5.60 -0.30 19.16
N SER A 369 -6.71 -0.43 18.43
CA SER A 369 -7.72 0.65 18.29
C SER A 369 -9.03 0.22 17.64
N TYR A 370 -10.10 0.25 18.44
CA TYR A 370 -11.50 0.01 18.07
C TYR A 370 -12.07 0.96 16.98
N TYR A 371 -11.31 1.98 16.57
CA TYR A 371 -11.71 3.00 15.60
C TYR A 371 -11.01 2.89 14.22
N ALA A 372 -9.89 2.16 14.11
CA ALA A 372 -9.19 1.99 12.84
C ALA A 372 -9.77 0.83 11.99
N PHE A 373 -10.32 -0.19 12.66
CA PHE A 373 -10.82 -1.44 12.05
C PHE A 373 -11.80 -1.25 10.88
N PRO A 374 -12.83 -0.38 10.95
CA PRO A 374 -13.80 -0.23 9.86
C PRO A 374 -13.22 0.41 8.59
N PHE A 375 -12.19 1.26 8.74
CA PHE A 375 -11.47 1.89 7.63
C PHE A 375 -10.42 0.92 7.06
N LEU A 376 -9.74 0.19 7.93
CA LEU A 376 -8.78 -0.86 7.56
C LEU A 376 -9.44 -2.01 6.80
N ILE A 377 -10.62 -2.51 7.19
CA ILE A 377 -11.33 -3.56 6.43
C ILE A 377 -11.65 -3.08 5.01
N LYS A 378 -12.15 -1.84 4.88
CA LYS A 378 -12.51 -1.27 3.57
C LYS A 378 -11.30 -1.06 2.65
N ILE A 379 -10.12 -0.86 3.23
CA ILE A 379 -8.85 -0.79 2.52
C ILE A 379 -8.23 -2.18 2.32
N SER A 380 -8.37 -3.14 3.24
CA SER A 380 -7.75 -4.46 3.18
C SER A 380 -8.27 -5.27 1.98
N ASP A 381 -9.60 -5.32 1.79
CA ASP A 381 -10.27 -6.05 0.70
C ASP A 381 -9.82 -5.62 -0.72
N SER A 382 -9.22 -4.43 -0.87
CA SER A 382 -8.84 -3.84 -2.18
C SER A 382 -7.37 -3.45 -2.28
N ALA A 383 -6.74 -2.94 -1.23
CA ALA A 383 -5.31 -2.59 -1.24
C ALA A 383 -4.39 -3.81 -1.19
N PHE A 384 -4.86 -5.00 -0.78
CA PHE A 384 -4.02 -6.19 -0.83
C PHE A 384 -3.82 -6.74 -2.24
N LEU A 385 -4.84 -6.58 -3.08
CA LEU A 385 -4.75 -6.75 -4.53
C LEU A 385 -3.78 -5.74 -5.17
N PHE A 386 -3.69 -4.59 -4.49
CA PHE A 386 -2.79 -3.48 -4.71
C PHE A 386 -1.35 -3.96 -4.96
N THR A 387 -0.71 -4.47 -3.92
CA THR A 387 0.72 -4.42 -3.55
C THR A 387 1.81 -4.87 -4.56
N PHE A 388 1.53 -5.51 -5.71
CA PHE A 388 2.44 -6.52 -6.29
C PHE A 388 3.03 -6.34 -7.70
N GLN A 389 2.72 -5.29 -8.48
CA GLN A 389 2.95 -5.38 -9.94
C GLN A 389 4.25 -4.76 -10.52
N ASN A 390 4.82 -3.70 -9.94
CA ASN A 390 5.78 -2.86 -10.68
C ASN A 390 7.23 -3.40 -10.75
N SER A 391 7.65 -4.18 -9.75
CA SER A 391 8.89 -4.98 -9.85
C SER A 391 8.81 -6.03 -10.97
N MET A 392 7.64 -6.66 -11.14
CA MET A 392 7.41 -7.66 -12.19
C MET A 392 7.37 -7.02 -13.58
N LEU A 393 6.84 -5.81 -13.72
CA LEU A 393 6.91 -5.06 -14.98
C LEU A 393 8.37 -4.88 -15.42
N GLY A 394 9.25 -4.46 -14.50
CA GLY A 394 10.69 -4.37 -14.76
C GLY A 394 11.32 -5.72 -15.16
N ILE A 395 10.94 -6.82 -14.52
CA ILE A 395 11.44 -8.18 -14.86
C ILE A 395 10.98 -8.61 -16.26
N VAL A 396 9.69 -8.47 -16.59
CA VAL A 396 9.15 -8.92 -17.88
C VAL A 396 9.62 -8.03 -19.02
N LEU A 397 9.65 -6.71 -18.86
CA LEU A 397 10.20 -5.81 -19.88
C LEU A 397 11.70 -6.05 -20.09
N ALA A 398 12.48 -6.31 -19.03
CA ALA A 398 13.88 -6.71 -19.14
C ALA A 398 14.02 -8.01 -19.95
N ALA A 399 13.24 -9.04 -19.64
CA ALA A 399 13.31 -10.34 -20.29
C ALA A 399 12.80 -10.37 -21.74
N GLN A 400 11.94 -9.42 -22.14
CA GLN A 400 11.40 -9.33 -23.50
C GLN A 400 12.23 -8.42 -24.43
N HIS A 401 12.69 -7.26 -23.93
CA HIS A 401 13.23 -6.18 -24.78
C HIS A 401 14.73 -5.96 -24.66
N PHE A 402 15.42 -6.72 -23.80
CA PHE A 402 16.86 -6.67 -23.66
C PHE A 402 17.45 -8.04 -23.96
N GLY A 403 18.40 -8.10 -24.91
CA GLY A 403 19.01 -9.36 -25.36
C GLY A 403 19.87 -10.11 -24.33
N ASN A 404 19.90 -9.68 -23.07
CA ASN A 404 20.66 -10.32 -22.00
C ASN A 404 19.78 -10.49 -20.74
N PRO A 405 19.53 -11.74 -20.27
CA PRO A 405 18.66 -12.00 -19.12
C PRO A 405 19.16 -11.38 -17.81
N LEU A 406 20.47 -11.08 -17.70
CA LEU A 406 21.05 -10.41 -16.54
C LEU A 406 20.47 -9.01 -16.30
N THR A 407 19.83 -8.41 -17.31
CA THR A 407 19.10 -7.13 -17.20
C THR A 407 17.90 -7.20 -16.25
N ALA A 408 17.32 -8.39 -16.02
CA ALA A 408 16.21 -8.57 -15.07
C ALA A 408 16.67 -8.65 -13.60
N VAL A 409 17.97 -8.86 -13.34
CA VAL A 409 18.52 -9.05 -11.99
C VAL A 409 18.38 -7.80 -11.10
N PRO A 410 18.69 -6.57 -11.55
CA PRO A 410 18.46 -5.37 -10.73
C PRO A 410 16.99 -5.21 -10.33
N CYS A 411 16.04 -5.62 -11.17
CA CYS A 411 14.61 -5.61 -10.89
C CYS A 411 14.23 -6.61 -9.78
N ALA A 412 14.72 -7.85 -9.86
CA ALA A 412 14.48 -8.89 -8.84
C ALA A 412 15.20 -8.62 -7.50
N ILE A 413 16.30 -7.85 -7.50
CA ILE A 413 16.99 -7.42 -6.27
C ILE A 413 16.34 -6.14 -5.70
N SER A 414 15.88 -5.24 -6.57
CA SER A 414 15.11 -4.04 -6.23
C SER A 414 13.88 -4.37 -5.38
N SER A 415 13.13 -5.42 -5.73
CA SER A 415 11.93 -5.83 -4.99
C SER A 415 12.20 -6.05 -3.50
N VAL A 416 13.29 -6.74 -3.17
CA VAL A 416 13.74 -6.97 -1.79
C VAL A 416 14.31 -5.70 -1.15
N CYS A 417 15.05 -4.89 -1.92
CA CYS A 417 15.67 -3.66 -1.42
C CYS A 417 14.62 -2.61 -0.99
N HIS A 418 13.73 -2.16 -1.89
CA HIS A 418 12.74 -1.15 -1.50
C HIS A 418 11.78 -1.62 -0.41
N SER A 419 11.51 -2.93 -0.37
CA SER A 419 10.70 -3.58 0.65
C SER A 419 11.26 -3.31 2.04
N ILE A 420 12.55 -3.58 2.25
CA ILE A 420 13.23 -3.41 3.54
C ILE A 420 13.33 -1.92 3.91
N PHE A 421 13.74 -1.07 2.96
CA PHE A 421 13.93 0.36 3.22
C PHE A 421 12.62 1.09 3.52
N GLY A 422 11.55 0.79 2.78
CA GLY A 422 10.23 1.39 2.99
C GLY A 422 9.66 1.07 4.36
N SER A 423 9.73 -0.20 4.78
CA SER A 423 9.20 -0.61 6.09
C SER A 423 10.01 -0.06 7.26
N ALA A 424 11.35 -0.10 7.17
CA ALA A 424 12.22 0.51 8.17
C ALA A 424 11.93 2.02 8.34
N LEU A 425 11.74 2.73 7.23
CA LEU A 425 11.43 4.16 7.22
C LEU A 425 10.02 4.45 7.79
N ALA A 426 9.03 3.63 7.47
CA ALA A 426 7.68 3.75 8.05
C ALA A 426 7.67 3.46 9.55
N GLY A 427 8.41 2.46 10.02
CA GLY A 427 8.62 2.18 11.45
C GLY A 427 9.24 3.36 12.19
N ILE A 428 10.30 3.97 11.62
CA ILE A 428 10.93 5.19 12.16
C ILE A 428 9.92 6.35 12.25
N TRP A 429 9.14 6.60 11.19
CA TRP A 429 8.15 7.68 11.17
C TRP A 429 6.91 7.44 12.03
N ARG A 430 6.56 6.18 12.29
CA ARG A 430 5.51 5.78 13.25
C ARG A 430 5.94 6.03 14.70
N CYS A 431 7.20 5.80 15.02
CA CYS A 431 7.75 6.01 16.37
C CYS A 431 8.17 7.47 16.64
N GLY A 432 8.60 8.20 15.61
CA GLY A 432 9.19 9.55 15.73
C GLY A 432 8.20 10.71 15.86
N LEU A 433 6.91 10.47 16.12
CA LEU A 433 5.91 11.51 16.32
C LEU A 433 5.46 11.56 17.79
N PRO A 434 5.65 12.69 18.49
CA PRO A 434 4.81 13.01 19.64
C PRO A 434 3.34 12.99 19.22
N ALA A 435 2.44 12.65 20.13
CA ALA A 435 1.03 12.95 19.92
C ALA A 435 0.91 14.47 19.64
N GLN A 436 0.16 14.84 18.60
CA GLN A 436 -0.25 16.24 18.48
C GLN A 436 -1.19 16.51 19.66
N ASN A 437 -0.79 17.45 20.52
CA ASN A 437 -1.72 17.96 21.52
C ASN A 437 -2.88 18.61 20.77
N GLU A 438 -4.09 18.16 21.06
CA GLU A 438 -5.31 18.87 20.73
C GLU A 438 -5.41 20.05 21.71
N ASP A 439 -5.09 21.26 21.24
CA ASP A 439 -5.33 22.56 21.92
C ASP A 439 -6.42 23.34 21.16
#